data_AF-A0A9E2Z107-F1
#
_entry.id   AF-A0A9E2Z107-F1
#
_cell.length_a   1.000
_cell.length_b   1.000
_cell.length_c   1.000
_cell.angle_alpha   90.00
_cell.angle_beta   90.00
_cell.angle_gamma   90.00
#
_symmetry.space_group_name_H-M   'P 1'
#
loop_
_entity.id
_entity.type
_entity.pdbx_description
1 polymer ?
#
loop_
_entity_poly.entity_id
_entity_poly.type
_entity_poly.pdbx_seq_one_letter_code
_entity_poly.pdbx_strand_id
1 'polypeptide(L)'
;RIKPYYLHHGDLAPGTAHLRTTLAHGQELMRTLRGRVSGLCQMDYVLDIPGGAGKSPVGPAYVSPQDSPGRQGEVGDETRYRVIDYCGGVHIYPPQP
;
A
#
# COMPACT_ATOMS: atom_id res chain seq x y z
N ARG A 1 -7.77 -15.43 22.19
CA ARG A 1 -6.90 -15.28 20.98
C ARG A 1 -7.03 -13.84 20.49
N ILE A 2 -5.93 -13.18 20.10
CA ILE A 2 -5.92 -11.79 19.62
C ILE A 2 -5.61 -11.80 18.11
N LYS A 3 -6.36 -11.03 17.31
CA LYS A 3 -6.09 -10.80 15.89
C LYS A 3 -5.84 -9.30 15.68
N PRO A 4 -4.66 -8.89 15.18
CA PRO A 4 -4.43 -7.51 14.77
C PRO A 4 -5.47 -7.07 13.74
N TYR A 5 -6.02 -5.87 13.90
CA TYR A 5 -7.05 -5.36 13.00
C TYR A 5 -6.57 -4.08 12.31
N TYR A 6 -6.28 -3.04 13.08
CA TYR A 6 -5.74 -1.79 12.56
C TYR A 6 -4.39 -1.42 13.18
N LEU A 7 -3.52 -0.90 12.33
CA LEU A 7 -2.44 -0.01 12.73
C LEU A 7 -2.88 1.41 12.38
N HIS A 8 -3.09 2.26 13.39
CA HIS A 8 -3.47 3.65 13.14
C HIS A 8 -2.23 4.48 12.83
N HIS A 9 -2.31 5.31 11.79
CA HIS A 9 -1.41 6.44 11.65
C HIS A 9 -1.63 7.40 12.80
N GLY A 10 -0.55 8.00 13.31
CA GLY A 10 -0.64 8.90 14.44
C GLY A 10 -1.51 10.12 14.12
N ASP A 11 -2.52 10.37 14.95
CA ASP A 11 -3.38 11.53 14.81
C ASP A 11 -2.62 12.84 15.04
N LEU A 12 -3.12 13.92 14.45
CA LEU A 12 -2.63 15.29 14.66
C LEU A 12 -3.11 15.87 16.00
N ALA A 13 -3.14 15.06 17.04
CA ALA A 13 -3.52 15.49 18.38
C ALA A 13 -2.53 16.53 18.96
N PRO A 14 -2.99 17.52 19.74
CA PRO A 14 -2.10 18.44 20.44
C PRO A 14 -1.10 17.70 21.34
N GLY A 15 0.16 18.11 21.32
CA GLY A 15 1.22 17.53 22.15
C GLY A 15 1.89 16.26 21.60
N THR A 16 1.36 15.63 20.55
CA THR A 16 1.91 14.36 20.00
C THR A 16 2.93 14.54 18.88
N ALA A 17 3.36 15.78 18.60
CA ALA A 17 4.21 16.08 17.44
C ALA A 17 5.50 15.26 17.38
N HIS A 18 6.12 14.99 18.53
CA HIS A 18 7.35 14.22 18.67
C HIS A 18 7.18 12.70 18.42
N LEU A 19 5.94 12.21 18.41
CA LEU A 19 5.60 10.81 18.08
C LEU A 19 5.21 10.63 16.61
N ARG A 20 5.16 11.71 15.83
CA ARG A 20 4.69 11.65 14.44
C ARG A 20 5.67 10.86 13.57
N THR A 21 5.09 9.98 12.76
CA THR A 21 5.78 9.29 11.67
C THR A 21 5.28 9.83 10.34
N THR A 22 6.02 9.60 9.26
CA THR A 22 5.51 9.90 7.90
C THR A 22 4.65 8.75 7.40
N LEU A 23 3.69 9.03 6.50
CA LEU A 23 2.94 7.97 5.81
C LEU A 23 3.86 6.98 5.11
N ALA A 24 4.90 7.48 4.45
CA ALA A 24 5.91 6.66 3.78
C ALA A 24 6.61 5.69 4.74
N HIS A 25 6.93 6.13 5.96
CA HIS A 25 7.54 5.25 6.97
C HIS A 25 6.58 4.15 7.43
N GLY A 26 5.30 4.47 7.69
CA GLY A 26 4.30 3.47 8.02
C GLY A 26 4.05 2.48 6.87
N GLN A 27 4.03 2.96 5.63
CA GLN A 27 3.94 2.10 4.44
C GLN A 27 5.14 1.17 4.29
N GLU A 28 6.36 1.66 4.53
CA GLU A 28 7.57 0.83 4.56
C GLU A 28 7.47 -0.24 5.64
N LEU A 29 7.09 0.13 6.88
CA LEU A 29 6.89 -0.83 7.95
C LEU A 29 5.93 -1.96 7.51
N MET A 30 4.79 -1.60 6.92
CA MET A 30 3.82 -2.57 6.42
C MET A 30 4.37 -3.47 5.30
N ARG A 31 5.22 -2.94 4.40
CA ARG A 31 5.95 -3.76 3.41
C ARG A 31 6.87 -4.76 4.09
N THR A 32 7.65 -4.33 5.07
CA THR A 32 8.59 -5.22 5.77
C THR A 32 7.89 -6.34 6.56
N LEU A 33 6.69 -6.09 7.09
CA LEU A 33 5.90 -7.12 7.77
C LEU A 33 5.32 -8.16 6.80
N ARG A 34 5.07 -7.78 5.54
CA ARG A 34 4.54 -8.71 4.54
C ARG A 34 5.55 -9.80 4.21
N GLY A 35 5.10 -11.04 4.23
CA GLY A 35 5.94 -12.22 4.05
C GLY A 35 6.77 -12.63 5.29
N ARG A 36 6.87 -11.77 6.31
CA ARG A 36 7.55 -12.10 7.58
C ARG A 36 6.61 -12.59 8.68
N VAL A 37 5.35 -12.13 8.65
CA VAL A 37 4.31 -12.59 9.60
C VAL A 37 3.16 -13.25 8.86
N SER A 38 2.48 -14.18 9.54
CA SER A 38 1.35 -14.93 8.98
C SER A 38 0.27 -13.99 8.42
N GLY A 39 -0.46 -14.44 7.40
CA GLY A 39 -1.58 -13.66 6.83
C GLY A 39 -2.64 -13.25 7.86
N LEU A 40 -2.86 -14.06 8.89
CA LEU A 40 -3.77 -13.73 9.99
C LEU A 40 -3.27 -12.59 10.90
N CYS A 41 -1.97 -12.33 10.91
CA CYS A 41 -1.34 -11.24 11.66
C CYS A 41 -1.15 -9.97 10.82
N GLN A 42 -1.52 -10.00 9.53
CA GLN A 42 -1.51 -8.82 8.69
C GLN A 42 -2.71 -7.93 9.07
N MET A 43 -2.44 -6.67 9.37
CA MET A 43 -3.42 -5.65 9.75
C MET A 43 -3.52 -4.57 8.68
N ASP A 44 -4.60 -3.81 8.68
CA ASP A 44 -4.73 -2.65 7.81
C ASP A 44 -4.07 -1.44 8.45
N TYR A 45 -3.20 -0.76 7.70
CA TYR A 45 -2.65 0.53 8.11
C TYR A 45 -3.61 1.63 7.67
N VAL A 46 -4.15 2.37 8.63
CA VAL A 46 -5.26 3.31 8.40
C VAL A 46 -4.92 4.72 8.85
N LEU A 47 -5.41 5.69 8.09
CA LEU A 47 -5.39 7.11 8.42
C LEU A 47 -6.81 7.54 8.81
N ASP A 48 -6.98 8.11 9.99
CA ASP A 48 -8.20 8.81 10.37
C ASP A 48 -8.21 10.18 9.67
N ILE A 49 -9.14 10.38 8.73
CA ILE A 49 -9.21 11.63 7.95
C ILE A 49 -9.79 12.74 8.83
N PRO A 50 -9.11 13.89 8.97
CA PRO A 50 -9.62 15.03 9.71
C PRO A 50 -11.01 15.46 9.24
N GLY A 51 -11.84 15.94 10.17
CA GLY A 51 -13.22 16.33 9.88
C GLY A 51 -14.23 15.18 9.87
N GLY A 52 -13.83 13.98 10.32
CA GLY A 52 -14.77 12.87 10.54
C GLY A 52 -15.13 12.08 9.28
N ALA A 53 -14.32 12.16 8.22
CA ALA A 53 -14.54 11.40 6.98
C ALA A 53 -14.21 9.89 7.09
N GLY A 54 -13.88 9.41 8.29
CA GLY A 54 -13.64 7.99 8.58
C GLY A 54 -12.19 7.56 8.42
N LYS A 55 -11.98 6.23 8.45
CA LYS A 55 -10.67 5.57 8.38
C LYS A 55 -10.40 5.15 6.94
N SER A 56 -9.30 5.63 6.38
CA SER A 56 -8.87 5.26 5.03
C SER A 56 -7.65 4.34 5.09
N PRO A 57 -7.66 3.17 4.43
CA PRO A 57 -6.47 2.34 4.28
C PRO A 57 -5.39 3.09 3.49
N VAL A 58 -4.21 3.20 4.09
CA VAL A 58 -3.03 3.90 3.54
C VAL A 58 -1.82 2.98 3.48
N GLY A 59 -2.08 1.67 3.33
CA GLY A 59 -1.06 0.65 3.16
C GLY A 59 -0.18 0.84 1.91
N PRO A 60 0.84 0.00 1.74
CA PRO A 60 1.75 0.10 0.62
C PRO A 60 1.08 -0.23 -0.72
N ALA A 61 1.44 0.53 -1.75
CA ALA A 61 1.02 0.27 -3.13
C ALA A 61 1.97 -0.72 -3.79
N TYR A 62 1.43 -1.85 -4.24
CA TYR A 62 2.19 -2.89 -4.96
C TYR A 62 1.96 -2.86 -6.46
N VAL A 63 1.00 -2.07 -6.95
CA VAL A 63 0.60 -2.02 -8.36
C VAL A 63 0.80 -0.60 -8.88
N SER A 64 1.41 -0.52 -10.06
CA SER A 64 1.58 0.72 -10.82
C SER A 64 1.28 0.45 -12.29
N PRO A 65 0.77 1.42 -13.06
CA PRO A 65 0.71 1.29 -14.52
C PRO A 65 2.11 0.98 -15.08
N GLN A 66 2.18 0.17 -16.12
CA GLN A 66 3.42 0.07 -16.89
C GLN A 66 3.60 1.38 -17.68
N ASP A 67 4.78 2.01 -17.59
CA ASP A 67 5.13 3.20 -18.38
C ASP A 67 5.25 2.81 -19.87
N SER A 68 4.12 2.69 -20.55
CA SER A 68 4.06 2.53 -22.00
C SER A 68 3.54 3.84 -22.58
N PRO A 69 4.35 4.63 -23.30
CA PRO A 69 3.84 5.68 -24.17
C PRO A 69 3.15 5.00 -25.37
N GLY A 70 1.96 4.46 -25.15
CA GLY A 70 1.17 3.81 -26.18
C GLY A 70 0.66 4.83 -27.18
N ARG A 71 1.08 4.72 -28.44
CA ARG A 71 0.43 5.37 -29.58
C ARG A 71 -1.07 5.06 -29.51
N GLN A 72 -1.90 6.10 -29.40
CA GLN A 72 -3.35 5.99 -29.55
C GLN A 72 -3.65 5.31 -30.90
N GLY A 73 -4.21 4.11 -30.91
CA GLY A 73 -4.75 3.55 -32.15
C GLY A 73 -4.88 2.03 -32.30
N GLU A 74 -4.23 1.21 -31.48
CA GLU A 74 -4.30 -0.25 -31.65
C GLU A 74 -5.34 -0.88 -30.71
N VAL A 75 -6.47 -1.30 -31.30
CA VAL A 75 -7.51 -2.10 -30.66
C VAL A 75 -6.93 -3.49 -30.41
N GLY A 76 -6.33 -3.70 -29.22
CA GLY A 76 -5.79 -5.00 -28.84
C GLY A 76 -4.76 -5.02 -27.70
N ASP A 77 -4.23 -3.87 -27.24
CA ASP A 77 -3.22 -3.88 -26.18
C ASP A 77 -3.88 -3.88 -24.79
N GLU A 78 -3.84 -5.03 -24.11
CA GLU A 78 -4.34 -5.15 -22.74
C GLU A 78 -3.51 -4.23 -21.82
N THR A 79 -4.18 -3.46 -20.95
CA THR A 79 -3.48 -2.59 -20.01
C THR A 79 -2.64 -3.43 -19.06
N ARG A 80 -1.31 -3.26 -19.13
CA ARG A 80 -0.36 -3.97 -18.28
C ARG A 80 0.02 -3.16 -17.06
N TYR A 81 0.26 -3.88 -15.98
CA TYR A 81 0.64 -3.34 -14.69
C TYR A 81 2.01 -3.86 -14.28
N ARG A 82 2.80 -2.97 -13.68
CA ARG A 82 3.99 -3.32 -12.93
C ARG A 82 3.58 -3.61 -11.49
N VAL A 83 3.76 -4.86 -11.07
CA VAL A 83 3.47 -5.37 -9.73
C VAL A 83 4.78 -5.61 -8.99
N ILE A 84 4.95 -5.00 -7.82
CA ILE A 84 6.09 -5.25 -6.93
C ILE A 84 5.64 -6.27 -5.88
N ASP A 85 6.40 -7.34 -5.68
CA ASP A 85 6.14 -8.28 -4.59
C ASP A 85 6.76 -7.82 -3.26
N TYR A 86 6.55 -8.59 -2.19
CA TYR A 86 7.04 -8.24 -0.86
C TYR A 86 8.56 -8.40 -0.68
N CYS A 87 9.22 -9.13 -1.59
CA CYS A 87 10.67 -9.24 -1.68
C CYS A 87 11.30 -8.13 -2.53
N GLY A 88 10.49 -7.25 -3.12
CA GLY A 88 10.93 -6.21 -4.05
C GLY A 88 11.07 -6.67 -5.50
N GLY A 89 10.71 -7.92 -5.81
CA GLY A 89 10.66 -8.44 -7.18
C GLY A 89 9.60 -7.71 -8.00
N VAL A 90 9.89 -7.46 -9.27
CA VAL A 90 9.01 -6.71 -10.18
C VAL A 90 8.47 -7.66 -11.24
N HIS A 91 7.15 -7.65 -11.40
CA HIS A 91 6.40 -8.53 -12.29
C HIS A 91 5.53 -7.69 -13.22
N ILE A 92 5.40 -8.10 -14.48
CA ILE A 92 4.42 -7.52 -15.40
C ILE A 92 3.18 -8.40 -15.39
N TYR A 93 2.02 -7.78 -15.19
CA TYR A 93 0.73 -8.48 -15.17
C TYR A 93 -0.28 -7.80 -16.12
N PRO A 94 -0.98 -8.55 -16.99
CA PRO A 94 -0.79 -9.99 -17.19
C PRO A 94 0.55 -10.33 -17.86
N PRO A 95 1.07 -11.56 -17.65
CA PRO A 95 2.30 -12.01 -18.28
C PRO A 95 2.13 -12.14 -19.81
N GLN A 96 3.23 -12.10 -20.56
CA GLN A 96 3.18 -12.43 -21.99
C GLN A 96 2.81 -13.91 -22.17
N PRO A 97 2.01 -14.26 -23.18
CA PRO A 97 1.72 -15.65 -23.55
C PRO A 97 2.99 -16.47 -23.81
#